data_AF-A0A8B7NPH7-F1
#
_entry.id   AF-A0A8B7NPH7-F1
#
_cell.length_a   1.000
_cell.length_b   1.000
_cell.length_c   1.000
_cell.angle_alpha   90.00
_cell.angle_beta   90.00
_cell.angle_gamma   90.00
#
_symmetry.space_group_name_H-M   'P 1'
#
loop_
_entity.id
_entity.type
_entity.pdbx_description
1 polymer ?
#
loop_
_entity_poly.entity_id
_entity_poly.type
_entity_poly.pdbx_seq_one_letter_code
_entity_poly.pdbx_strand_id
1 'polypeptide(L)'
;MATSPHQGDALVTSLINCCTSFVSGFVIFSVLGYMAHITGQPIDKVVDEGPGLVFVVYPSAIATMPGSSFWSLMFFLMLLTLGLDSSFAGSEAVITALSDEVPAIARHRKAFVAALFGVDFLVGLFCCTQGGYYVFQVLEVYAAGFSILFAVFWEAIAVSWIYGLDRLCSDVRQMIGFAPGLYWRLCLKFFAPLMIGGVIVNGLISYEPLSVREAAVFPWQADTIGWVMAAASMAFIPGVAVYGICTTKGTFMQRMCTLCTPSNGGEGRRQRGGEGGGEQVAASTVVLSASNGVKTEALPPGMGERGGAGEAV
;
A
#
# COMPACT_ATOMS: atom_id res chain seq x y z
N MET A 1 14.62 -25.40 -7.85
CA MET A 1 13.86 -24.18 -8.21
C MET A 1 13.33 -23.61 -6.90
N ALA A 2 14.19 -22.90 -6.16
CA ALA A 2 13.84 -22.36 -4.86
C ALA A 2 13.46 -20.88 -5.06
N THR A 3 12.17 -20.58 -5.01
CA THR A 3 11.70 -19.19 -4.89
C THR A 3 12.14 -18.69 -3.52
N SER A 4 12.90 -17.59 -3.48
CA SER A 4 13.22 -16.89 -2.23
C SER A 4 11.94 -16.55 -1.45
N PRO A 5 11.96 -16.47 -0.11
CA PRO A 5 10.77 -16.28 0.73
C PRO A 5 9.86 -15.15 0.22
N HIS A 6 10.40 -13.97 -0.10
CA HIS A 6 9.62 -12.81 -0.55
C HIS A 6 8.90 -12.96 -1.90
N GLN A 7 9.48 -13.71 -2.85
CA GLN A 7 8.77 -14.02 -4.11
C GLN A 7 7.73 -15.11 -3.91
N GLY A 8 7.99 -16.05 -2.99
CA GLY A 8 7.00 -17.00 -2.50
C GLY A 8 5.81 -16.28 -1.90
N ASP A 9 6.04 -15.26 -1.06
CA ASP A 9 5.00 -14.46 -0.43
C ASP A 9 4.10 -13.79 -1.48
N ALA A 10 4.66 -13.12 -2.48
CA ALA A 10 3.85 -12.47 -3.53
C ALA A 10 2.99 -13.46 -4.34
N LEU A 11 3.54 -14.63 -4.69
CA LEU A 11 2.81 -15.67 -5.43
C LEU A 11 1.73 -16.32 -4.57
N VAL A 12 2.04 -16.65 -3.32
CA VAL A 12 1.11 -17.28 -2.37
C VAL A 12 -0.02 -16.31 -2.04
N THR A 13 0.28 -15.03 -1.75
CA THR A 13 -0.75 -14.01 -1.48
C THR A 13 -1.66 -13.81 -2.68
N SER A 14 -1.11 -13.73 -3.89
CA SER A 14 -1.92 -13.60 -5.12
C SER A 14 -2.82 -14.83 -5.34
N LEU A 15 -2.27 -16.04 -5.12
CA LEU A 15 -3.01 -17.28 -5.25
C LEU A 15 -4.14 -17.38 -4.21
N ILE A 16 -3.85 -17.06 -2.94
CA ILE A 16 -4.85 -17.05 -1.86
C ILE A 16 -5.97 -16.06 -2.19
N ASN A 17 -5.64 -14.85 -2.65
CA ASN A 17 -6.64 -13.86 -3.04
C ASN A 17 -7.58 -14.38 -4.14
N CYS A 18 -7.02 -14.99 -5.18
CA CYS A 18 -7.80 -15.59 -6.27
C CYS A 18 -8.65 -16.78 -5.79
N CYS A 19 -8.10 -17.67 -4.96
CA CYS A 19 -8.82 -18.80 -4.39
C CYS A 19 -9.97 -18.34 -3.48
N THR A 20 -9.75 -17.33 -2.63
CA THR A 20 -10.80 -16.75 -1.78
C THR A 20 -11.92 -16.16 -2.63
N SER A 21 -11.58 -15.43 -3.71
CA SER A 21 -12.58 -14.87 -4.63
C SER A 21 -13.38 -15.97 -5.35
N PHE A 22 -12.70 -17.04 -5.76
CA PHE A 22 -13.34 -18.20 -6.41
C PHE A 22 -14.28 -18.95 -5.46
N VAL A 23 -13.84 -19.21 -4.22
CA VAL A 23 -14.68 -19.84 -3.18
C VAL A 23 -15.86 -18.94 -2.80
N SER A 24 -15.62 -17.64 -2.65
CA SER A 24 -16.67 -16.64 -2.39
C SER A 24 -17.74 -16.67 -3.49
N GLY A 25 -17.34 -16.82 -4.76
CA GLY A 25 -18.27 -17.01 -5.87
C GLY A 25 -19.25 -18.17 -5.66
N PHE A 26 -18.78 -19.35 -5.24
CA PHE A 26 -19.68 -20.47 -4.93
C PHE A 26 -20.63 -20.16 -3.77
N VAL A 27 -20.14 -19.49 -2.72
CA VAL A 27 -20.97 -19.08 -1.58
C VAL A 27 -22.05 -18.09 -2.02
N ILE A 28 -21.71 -17.10 -2.86
CA ILE A 28 -22.66 -16.12 -3.42
C ILE A 28 -23.70 -16.77 -4.31
N PHE A 29 -23.27 -17.50 -5.33
CA PHE A 29 -24.22 -18.05 -6.30
C PHE A 29 -25.07 -19.19 -5.73
N SER A 30 -24.59 -19.92 -4.70
CA SER A 30 -25.42 -20.94 -4.03
C SER A 30 -26.55 -20.32 -3.21
N VAL A 31 -26.29 -19.24 -2.45
CA VAL A 31 -27.32 -18.52 -1.69
C VAL A 31 -28.30 -17.81 -2.62
N LEU A 32 -27.83 -17.19 -3.69
CA LEU A 32 -28.69 -16.58 -4.72
C LEU A 32 -29.55 -17.62 -5.44
N GLY A 33 -28.99 -18.78 -5.78
CA GLY A 33 -29.74 -19.89 -6.37
C GLY A 33 -30.81 -20.44 -5.43
N TYR A 34 -30.51 -20.55 -4.13
CA TYR A 34 -31.49 -20.88 -3.10
C TYR A 34 -32.60 -19.84 -3.03
N MET A 35 -32.25 -18.55 -3.02
CA MET A 35 -33.22 -17.44 -2.97
C MET A 35 -34.14 -17.44 -4.20
N ALA A 36 -33.59 -17.64 -5.39
CA ALA A 36 -34.35 -17.78 -6.64
C ALA A 36 -35.34 -18.96 -6.57
N HIS A 37 -34.89 -20.10 -6.05
CA HIS A 37 -35.72 -21.29 -5.91
C HIS A 37 -36.90 -21.09 -4.94
N ILE A 38 -36.69 -20.44 -3.79
CA ILE A 38 -37.77 -20.23 -2.80
C ILE A 38 -38.73 -19.09 -3.18
N THR A 39 -38.25 -18.07 -3.89
CA THR A 39 -39.08 -16.94 -4.32
C THR A 39 -39.77 -17.17 -5.66
N GLY A 40 -39.36 -18.20 -6.41
CA GLY A 40 -39.85 -18.46 -7.76
C GLY A 40 -39.47 -17.39 -8.78
N GLN A 41 -38.50 -16.52 -8.45
CA GLN A 41 -38.01 -15.47 -9.35
C GLN A 41 -36.78 -15.95 -10.12
N PRO A 42 -36.59 -15.47 -11.36
CA PRO A 42 -35.40 -15.79 -12.12
C PRO A 42 -34.17 -15.12 -11.49
N ILE A 43 -32.99 -15.71 -11.72
CA ILE A 43 -31.78 -15.34 -10.97
C ILE A 43 -31.35 -13.88 -11.22
N ASP A 44 -31.62 -13.34 -12.39
CA ASP A 44 -31.36 -11.94 -12.77
C ASP A 44 -32.14 -10.92 -11.92
N LYS A 45 -33.24 -11.34 -11.26
CA LYS A 45 -34.03 -10.47 -10.39
C LYS A 45 -33.59 -10.49 -8.93
N VAL A 46 -32.83 -11.51 -8.53
CA VAL A 46 -32.27 -11.63 -7.17
C VAL A 46 -30.80 -11.22 -7.11
N VAL A 47 -30.11 -11.17 -8.25
CA VAL A 47 -28.75 -10.66 -8.35
C VAL A 47 -28.80 -9.13 -8.28
N ASP A 48 -28.20 -8.58 -7.23
CA ASP A 48 -27.88 -7.16 -7.12
C ASP A 48 -26.35 -7.02 -7.08
N GLU A 49 -25.82 -5.86 -7.47
CA GLU A 49 -24.38 -5.58 -7.37
C GLU A 49 -24.09 -4.62 -6.21
N GLY A 50 -22.85 -4.67 -5.71
CA GLY A 50 -22.40 -3.78 -4.65
C GLY A 50 -23.02 -4.06 -3.28
N PRO A 51 -23.16 -3.03 -2.41
CA PRO A 51 -23.60 -3.20 -1.03
C PRO A 51 -25.00 -3.81 -0.88
N GLY A 52 -25.89 -3.62 -1.85
CA GLY A 52 -27.26 -4.14 -1.81
C GLY A 52 -27.33 -5.67 -1.75
N LEU A 53 -26.42 -6.35 -2.45
CA LEU A 53 -26.30 -7.80 -2.42
C LEU A 53 -26.09 -8.31 -0.98
N VAL A 54 -25.11 -7.71 -0.32
CA VAL A 54 -24.61 -8.13 0.99
C VAL A 54 -25.52 -7.67 2.12
N PHE A 55 -26.15 -6.51 2.02
CA PHE A 55 -26.97 -5.93 3.10
C PHE A 55 -28.48 -6.13 2.95
N VAL A 56 -28.97 -6.58 1.79
CA VAL A 56 -30.41 -6.81 1.54
C VAL A 56 -30.68 -8.25 1.15
N VAL A 57 -30.10 -8.71 0.03
CA VAL A 57 -30.43 -10.02 -0.54
C VAL A 57 -29.97 -11.16 0.37
N TYR A 58 -28.72 -11.08 0.84
CA TYR A 58 -28.13 -12.11 1.70
C TYR A 58 -28.82 -12.26 3.05
N PRO A 59 -29.05 -11.18 3.84
CA PRO A 59 -29.78 -11.28 5.09
C PRO A 59 -31.20 -11.82 4.90
N SER A 60 -31.86 -11.48 3.78
CA SER A 60 -33.18 -12.02 3.43
C SER A 60 -33.16 -13.53 3.23
N ALA A 61 -32.15 -14.06 2.54
CA ALA A 61 -31.97 -15.50 2.36
C ALA A 61 -31.58 -16.21 3.66
N ILE A 62 -30.70 -15.60 4.48
CA ILE A 62 -30.31 -16.14 5.78
C ILE A 62 -31.52 -16.22 6.73
N ALA A 63 -32.43 -15.25 6.68
CA ALA A 63 -33.61 -15.21 7.53
C ALA A 63 -34.57 -16.39 7.31
N THR A 64 -34.55 -17.03 6.14
CA THR A 64 -35.39 -18.20 5.85
C THR A 64 -34.75 -19.53 6.24
N MET A 65 -33.46 -19.52 6.61
CA MET A 65 -32.73 -20.73 7.01
C MET A 65 -32.96 -21.08 8.49
N PRO A 66 -33.02 -22.38 8.84
CA PRO A 66 -33.02 -22.79 10.24
C PRO A 66 -31.71 -22.37 10.93
N GLY A 67 -31.81 -21.77 12.12
CA GLY A 67 -30.65 -21.23 12.83
C GLY A 67 -30.14 -19.89 12.27
N SER A 68 -31.01 -19.10 11.64
CA SER A 68 -30.70 -17.81 10.99
C SER A 68 -29.85 -16.85 11.83
N SER A 69 -30.04 -16.79 13.16
CA SER A 69 -29.24 -15.94 14.04
C SER A 69 -27.74 -16.29 14.03
N PHE A 70 -27.38 -17.58 13.97
CA PHE A 70 -25.99 -18.02 13.91
C PHE A 70 -25.35 -17.62 12.59
N TRP A 71 -26.04 -17.90 11.48
CA TRP A 71 -25.56 -17.56 10.13
C TRP A 71 -25.43 -16.06 9.92
N SER A 72 -26.37 -15.27 10.45
CA SER A 72 -26.31 -13.81 10.38
C SER A 72 -25.10 -13.26 11.16
N LEU A 73 -24.83 -13.78 12.36
CA LEU A 73 -23.66 -13.37 13.15
C LEU A 73 -22.35 -13.68 12.41
N MET A 74 -22.20 -14.91 11.89
CA MET A 74 -21.00 -15.30 11.15
C MET A 74 -20.82 -14.49 9.87
N PHE A 75 -21.91 -14.20 9.16
CA PHE A 75 -21.87 -13.42 7.93
C PHE A 75 -21.46 -11.97 8.18
N PHE A 76 -22.07 -11.28 9.15
CA PHE A 76 -21.69 -9.90 9.46
C PHE A 76 -20.31 -9.80 10.12
N LEU A 77 -19.91 -10.79 10.94
CA LEU A 77 -18.56 -10.86 11.48
C LEU A 77 -17.52 -11.01 10.36
N MET A 78 -17.79 -11.88 9.37
CA MET A 78 -16.95 -12.03 8.19
C MET A 78 -16.77 -10.68 7.47
N LEU A 79 -17.88 -9.98 7.16
CA LEU A 79 -17.82 -8.67 6.49
C LEU A 79 -17.02 -7.64 7.30
N LEU A 80 -17.20 -7.63 8.62
CA LEU A 80 -16.45 -6.75 9.52
C LEU A 80 -14.96 -7.08 9.48
N THR A 81 -14.56 -8.34 9.55
CA THR A 81 -13.15 -8.74 9.47
C THR A 81 -12.52 -8.41 8.11
N LEU A 82 -13.24 -8.63 7.01
CA LEU A 82 -12.77 -8.30 5.66
C LEU A 82 -12.51 -6.80 5.49
N GLY A 83 -13.40 -5.96 6.02
CA GLY A 83 -13.25 -4.50 5.99
C GLY A 83 -12.15 -3.98 6.91
N LEU A 84 -12.01 -4.55 8.12
CA LEU A 84 -11.03 -4.11 9.11
C LEU A 84 -9.59 -4.33 8.64
N ASP A 85 -9.26 -5.52 8.13
CA ASP A 85 -7.90 -5.84 7.70
C ASP A 85 -7.44 -4.92 6.56
N SER A 86 -8.33 -4.65 5.60
CA SER A 86 -8.05 -3.74 4.48
C SER A 86 -7.91 -2.28 4.95
N SER A 87 -8.73 -1.85 5.91
CA SER A 87 -8.65 -0.50 6.48
C SER A 87 -7.35 -0.26 7.25
N PHE A 88 -6.88 -1.28 7.99
CA PHE A 88 -5.59 -1.22 8.67
C PHE A 88 -4.42 -1.13 7.69
N ALA A 89 -4.43 -1.93 6.61
CA ALA A 89 -3.39 -1.87 5.59
C ALA A 89 -3.31 -0.49 4.92
N GLY A 90 -4.45 0.10 4.55
CA GLY A 90 -4.50 1.43 3.94
C GLY A 90 -4.04 2.54 4.88
N SER A 91 -4.51 2.51 6.13
CA SER A 91 -4.12 3.51 7.14
C SER A 91 -2.63 3.41 7.48
N GLU A 92 -2.10 2.19 7.61
CA GLU A 92 -0.68 1.97 7.92
C GLU A 92 0.23 2.44 6.77
N ALA A 93 -0.21 2.30 5.52
CA ALA A 93 0.53 2.85 4.38
C ALA A 93 0.69 4.38 4.49
N VAL A 94 -0.38 5.10 4.84
CA VAL A 94 -0.34 6.57 5.05
C VAL A 94 0.52 6.94 6.25
N ILE A 95 0.32 6.25 7.38
CA ILE A 95 1.08 6.50 8.62
C ILE A 95 2.57 6.28 8.39
N THR A 96 2.94 5.21 7.68
CA THR A 96 4.33 4.88 7.38
C THR A 96 4.95 5.90 6.45
N ALA A 97 4.28 6.22 5.33
CA ALA A 97 4.78 7.20 4.35
C ALA A 97 5.05 8.58 4.99
N LEU A 98 4.13 9.06 5.84
CA LEU A 98 4.29 10.34 6.52
C LEU A 98 5.34 10.29 7.65
N SER A 99 5.49 9.13 8.31
CA SER A 99 6.53 8.95 9.33
C SER A 99 7.93 8.92 8.74
N ASP A 100 8.09 8.36 7.53
CA ASP A 100 9.37 8.28 6.83
C ASP A 100 9.82 9.65 6.30
N GLU A 101 8.89 10.49 5.84
CA GLU A 101 9.19 11.84 5.33
C GLU A 101 9.33 12.91 6.43
N VAL A 102 8.54 12.81 7.52
CA VAL A 102 8.50 13.83 8.58
C VAL A 102 8.93 13.24 9.94
N PRO A 103 10.17 13.49 10.40
CA PRO A 103 10.70 12.92 11.65
C PRO A 103 9.89 13.29 12.92
N ALA A 104 9.17 14.42 12.89
CA ALA A 104 8.31 14.85 13.98
C ALA A 104 7.06 13.94 14.13
N ILE A 105 6.52 13.44 13.01
CA ILE A 105 5.40 12.49 12.99
C ILE A 105 5.88 11.13 13.53
N ALA A 106 7.04 10.65 13.08
CA ALA A 106 7.63 9.42 13.59
C ALA A 106 7.83 9.45 15.13
N ARG A 107 8.30 10.59 15.68
CA ARG A 107 8.49 10.76 17.12
C ARG A 107 7.18 10.75 17.92
N HIS A 108 6.11 11.32 17.36
CA HIS A 108 4.81 11.44 18.02
C HIS A 108 3.73 10.59 17.35
N ARG A 109 4.10 9.40 16.83
CA ARG A 109 3.24 8.54 16.01
C ARG A 109 1.86 8.30 16.65
N LYS A 110 1.80 8.03 17.95
CA LYS A 110 0.52 7.79 18.66
C LYS A 110 -0.43 9.01 18.60
N ALA A 111 0.12 10.21 18.80
CA ALA A 111 -0.67 11.44 18.76
C ALA A 111 -1.12 11.75 17.31
N PHE A 112 -0.25 11.49 16.33
CA PHE A 112 -0.59 11.63 14.91
C PHE A 112 -1.71 10.67 14.50
N VAL A 113 -1.63 9.39 14.87
CA VAL A 113 -2.68 8.40 14.56
C VAL A 113 -4.01 8.77 15.21
N ALA A 114 -4.00 9.23 16.47
CA ALA A 114 -5.22 9.71 17.12
C ALA A 114 -5.82 10.93 16.42
N ALA A 115 -4.99 11.86 15.93
CA ALA A 115 -5.44 13.01 15.16
C ALA A 115 -6.00 12.61 13.79
N LEU A 116 -5.32 11.70 13.08
CA LEU A 116 -5.74 11.17 11.79
C LEU A 116 -7.12 10.53 11.88
N PHE A 117 -7.30 9.55 12.79
CA PHE A 117 -8.60 8.92 12.99
C PHE A 117 -9.65 9.86 13.59
N GLY A 118 -9.24 10.88 14.34
CA GLY A 118 -10.13 11.95 14.77
C GLY A 118 -10.70 12.73 13.58
N VAL A 119 -9.87 13.07 12.59
CA VAL A 119 -10.30 13.72 11.35
C VAL A 119 -11.17 12.76 10.51
N ASP A 120 -10.75 11.51 10.34
CA ASP A 120 -11.52 10.50 9.58
C ASP A 120 -12.89 10.26 10.20
N PHE A 121 -12.99 10.25 11.54
CA PHE A 121 -14.27 10.14 12.24
C PHE A 121 -15.17 11.35 11.96
N LEU A 122 -14.64 12.57 12.06
CA LEU A 122 -15.41 13.79 11.82
C LEU A 122 -15.91 13.90 10.37
N VAL A 123 -15.07 13.52 9.39
CA VAL A 123 -15.47 13.45 7.99
C VAL A 123 -16.42 12.29 7.74
N GLY A 124 -16.18 11.14 8.36
CA GLY A 124 -17.02 9.95 8.28
C GLY A 124 -18.45 10.16 8.78
N LEU A 125 -18.66 11.10 9.71
CA LEU A 125 -20.01 11.48 10.14
C LEU A 125 -20.91 11.93 8.99
N PHE A 126 -20.38 12.50 7.91
CA PHE A 126 -21.18 12.85 6.72
C PHE A 126 -21.78 11.60 6.05
N CYS A 127 -21.04 10.49 6.03
CA CYS A 127 -21.50 9.19 5.53
C CYS A 127 -22.51 8.51 6.47
N CYS A 128 -22.63 8.95 7.73
CA CYS A 128 -23.60 8.43 8.70
C CYS A 128 -24.91 9.23 8.75
N THR A 129 -25.07 10.26 7.93
CA THR A 129 -26.33 11.02 7.83
C THR A 129 -27.41 10.23 7.08
N GLN A 130 -28.66 10.68 7.10
CA GLN A 130 -29.76 10.04 6.36
C GLN A 130 -29.50 9.97 4.84
N GLY A 131 -28.75 10.93 4.28
CA GLY A 131 -28.29 10.92 2.89
C GLY A 131 -26.88 10.36 2.70
N GLY A 132 -26.30 9.72 3.73
CA GLY A 132 -24.91 9.31 3.76
C GLY A 132 -24.53 8.28 2.69
N TYR A 133 -25.48 7.43 2.27
CA TYR A 133 -25.27 6.49 1.18
C TYR A 133 -24.90 7.18 -0.14
N TYR A 134 -25.51 8.34 -0.43
CA TYR A 134 -25.18 9.12 -1.61
C TYR A 134 -23.77 9.69 -1.56
N VAL A 135 -23.33 10.17 -0.38
CA VAL A 135 -21.95 10.63 -0.16
C VAL A 135 -20.97 9.48 -0.31
N PHE A 136 -21.29 8.32 0.27
CA PHE A 136 -20.50 7.11 0.17
C PHE A 136 -20.28 6.69 -1.29
N GLN A 137 -21.32 6.69 -2.12
CA GLN A 137 -21.20 6.33 -3.54
C GLN A 137 -20.31 7.30 -4.33
N VAL A 138 -20.40 8.61 -4.09
CA VAL A 138 -19.51 9.59 -4.75
C VAL A 138 -18.06 9.31 -4.36
N LEU A 139 -17.79 9.04 -3.09
CA LEU A 139 -16.44 8.70 -2.62
C LEU A 139 -15.94 7.39 -3.22
N GLU A 140 -16.76 6.34 -3.25
CA GLU A 140 -16.42 5.03 -3.80
C GLU A 140 -16.02 5.14 -5.29
N VAL A 141 -16.83 5.82 -6.09
CA VAL A 141 -16.62 5.91 -7.55
C VAL A 141 -15.47 6.86 -7.89
N TYR A 142 -15.44 8.05 -7.29
CA TYR A 142 -14.50 9.10 -7.71
C TYR A 142 -13.20 9.16 -6.92
N ALA A 143 -13.17 8.81 -5.62
CA ALA A 143 -11.95 8.96 -4.82
C ALA A 143 -10.91 7.88 -5.12
N ALA A 144 -11.34 6.63 -5.35
CA ALA A 144 -10.45 5.51 -5.57
C ALA A 144 -10.35 5.08 -7.04
N GLY A 145 -11.47 5.06 -7.78
CA GLY A 145 -11.58 4.41 -9.10
C GLY A 145 -10.52 4.83 -10.12
N PHE A 146 -10.64 6.04 -10.68
CA PHE A 146 -9.68 6.53 -11.68
C PHE A 146 -8.35 6.96 -11.09
N SER A 147 -8.36 7.50 -9.86
CA SER A 147 -7.16 8.03 -9.22
C SER A 147 -6.11 6.96 -8.95
N ILE A 148 -6.50 5.76 -8.47
CA ILE A 148 -5.53 4.69 -8.21
C ILE A 148 -4.96 4.12 -9.50
N LEU A 149 -5.79 3.95 -10.55
CA LEU A 149 -5.34 3.48 -11.85
C LEU A 149 -4.32 4.45 -12.46
N PHE A 150 -4.59 5.75 -12.38
CA PHE A 150 -3.66 6.79 -12.83
C PHE A 150 -2.33 6.76 -12.06
N ALA A 151 -2.38 6.61 -10.73
CA ALA A 151 -1.18 6.53 -9.90
C ALA A 151 -0.33 5.29 -10.26
N VAL A 152 -0.94 4.11 -10.32
CA VAL A 152 -0.23 2.85 -10.63
C VAL A 152 0.29 2.85 -12.08
N PHE A 153 -0.41 3.51 -13.02
CA PHE A 153 0.09 3.69 -14.38
C PHE A 153 1.42 4.46 -14.39
N TRP A 154 1.47 5.61 -13.72
CA TRP A 154 2.69 6.41 -13.65
C TRP A 154 3.79 5.73 -12.83
N GLU A 155 3.44 4.99 -11.78
CA GLU A 155 4.39 4.17 -11.03
C GLU A 155 5.03 3.10 -11.92
N ALA A 156 4.22 2.38 -12.71
CA ALA A 156 4.71 1.36 -13.63
C ALA A 156 5.63 1.94 -14.72
N ILE A 157 5.31 3.13 -15.26
CA ILE A 157 6.16 3.85 -16.20
C ILE A 157 7.45 4.34 -15.53
N ALA A 158 7.35 4.93 -14.33
CA ALA A 158 8.50 5.43 -13.59
C ALA A 158 9.49 4.31 -13.26
N VAL A 159 9.02 3.17 -12.76
CA VAL A 159 9.88 2.02 -12.41
C VAL A 159 10.47 1.37 -13.66
N SER A 160 9.67 1.13 -14.71
CA SER A 160 10.11 0.33 -15.85
C SER A 160 10.95 1.10 -16.87
N TRP A 161 10.65 2.39 -17.07
CA TRP A 161 11.25 3.21 -18.13
C TRP A 161 12.17 4.32 -17.59
N ILE A 162 11.79 5.01 -16.51
CA ILE A 162 12.58 6.13 -15.96
C ILE A 162 13.73 5.60 -15.09
N TYR A 163 13.41 4.79 -14.07
CA TYR A 163 14.40 4.14 -13.23
C TYR A 163 15.18 3.08 -14.02
N GLY A 164 14.46 2.32 -14.86
CA GLY A 164 15.01 1.38 -15.82
C GLY A 164 15.00 -0.05 -15.30
N LEU A 165 14.46 -0.96 -16.11
CA LEU A 165 14.28 -2.37 -15.78
C LEU A 165 15.59 -3.09 -15.38
N ASP A 166 16.72 -2.73 -15.98
CA ASP A 166 18.00 -3.38 -15.67
C ASP A 166 18.49 -3.04 -14.26
N ARG A 167 18.26 -1.81 -13.80
CA ARG A 167 18.56 -1.40 -12.42
C ARG A 167 17.65 -2.15 -11.44
N LEU A 168 16.35 -2.17 -11.71
CA LEU A 168 15.39 -2.94 -10.92
C LEU A 168 15.78 -4.44 -10.83
N CYS A 169 16.17 -5.05 -11.94
CA CYS A 169 16.62 -6.44 -11.95
C CYS A 169 17.90 -6.66 -11.13
N SER A 170 18.81 -5.68 -11.13
CA SER A 170 20.02 -5.70 -10.32
C SER A 170 19.69 -5.60 -8.82
N ASP A 171 18.79 -4.68 -8.45
CA ASP A 171 18.36 -4.51 -7.06
C ASP A 171 17.67 -5.76 -6.53
N VAL A 172 16.74 -6.32 -7.32
CA VAL A 172 16.09 -7.59 -6.96
C VAL A 172 17.13 -8.69 -6.81
N ARG A 173 18.08 -8.81 -7.74
CA ARG A 173 19.16 -9.81 -7.64
C ARG A 173 20.00 -9.64 -6.38
N GLN A 174 20.24 -8.40 -5.94
CA GLN A 174 20.94 -8.12 -4.68
C GLN A 174 20.12 -8.51 -3.45
N MET A 175 18.80 -8.38 -3.49
CA MET A 175 17.90 -8.71 -2.38
C MET A 175 17.68 -10.23 -2.23
N ILE A 176 17.44 -10.93 -3.34
CA ILE A 176 17.00 -12.35 -3.32
C ILE A 176 18.05 -13.34 -3.86
N GLY A 177 19.17 -12.85 -4.38
CA GLY A 177 20.27 -13.65 -4.92
C GLY A 177 20.13 -14.06 -6.40
N PHE A 178 18.96 -13.85 -7.03
CA PHE A 178 18.73 -14.16 -8.44
C PHE A 178 17.94 -13.07 -9.16
N ALA A 179 18.19 -12.90 -10.46
CA ALA A 179 17.52 -11.89 -11.26
C ALA A 179 16.12 -12.36 -11.70
N PRO A 180 15.13 -11.45 -11.80
CA PRO A 180 13.84 -11.76 -12.41
C PRO A 180 14.01 -12.32 -13.83
N GLY A 181 13.28 -13.38 -14.13
CA GLY A 181 13.25 -14.00 -15.46
C GLY A 181 12.60 -13.12 -16.53
N LEU A 182 12.68 -13.55 -17.79
CA LEU A 182 12.18 -12.79 -18.95
C LEU A 182 10.67 -12.50 -18.86
N TYR A 183 9.88 -13.43 -18.32
CA TYR A 183 8.44 -13.24 -18.10
C TYR A 183 8.16 -11.98 -17.27
N TRP A 184 8.71 -11.88 -16.06
CA TRP A 184 8.52 -10.74 -15.17
C TRP A 184 9.02 -9.42 -15.78
N ARG A 185 10.12 -9.48 -16.52
CA ARG A 185 10.68 -8.33 -17.25
C ARG A 185 9.72 -7.79 -18.30
N LEU A 186 9.12 -8.67 -19.11
CA LEU A 186 8.14 -8.29 -20.12
C LEU A 186 6.84 -7.81 -19.48
N CYS A 187 6.40 -8.45 -18.39
CA CYS A 187 5.22 -8.05 -17.64
C CYS A 187 5.35 -6.62 -17.11
N LEU A 188 6.46 -6.30 -16.45
CA LEU A 188 6.68 -4.96 -15.88
C LEU A 188 6.82 -3.89 -16.98
N LYS A 189 7.60 -4.17 -18.02
CA LYS A 189 7.92 -3.16 -19.04
C LYS A 189 6.77 -2.87 -20.01
N PHE A 190 6.02 -3.89 -20.41
CA PHE A 190 5.03 -3.77 -21.49
C PHE A 190 3.61 -4.12 -21.03
N PHE A 191 3.39 -5.31 -20.46
CA PHE A 191 2.03 -5.76 -20.20
C PHE A 191 1.31 -4.95 -19.11
N ALA A 192 1.97 -4.65 -17.99
CA ALA A 192 1.35 -3.91 -16.89
C ALA A 192 0.93 -2.48 -17.32
N PRO A 193 1.82 -1.63 -17.89
CA PRO A 193 1.40 -0.32 -18.37
C PRO A 193 0.33 -0.38 -19.45
N LEU A 194 0.39 -1.37 -20.36
CA LEU A 194 -0.58 -1.53 -21.44
C LEU A 194 -1.97 -1.92 -20.91
N MET A 195 -2.03 -2.89 -19.99
CA MET A 195 -3.29 -3.34 -19.38
C MET A 195 -3.93 -2.21 -18.57
N ILE A 196 -3.14 -1.53 -17.72
CA ILE A 196 -3.66 -0.41 -16.90
C ILE A 196 -4.12 0.74 -17.80
N GLY A 197 -3.32 1.11 -18.80
CA GLY A 197 -3.71 2.13 -19.78
C GLY A 197 -4.97 1.76 -20.56
N GLY A 198 -5.12 0.49 -20.94
CA GLY A 198 -6.33 -0.03 -21.59
C GLY A 198 -7.57 0.08 -20.70
N VAL A 199 -7.46 -0.26 -19.41
CA VAL A 199 -8.55 -0.11 -18.43
C VAL A 199 -8.94 1.36 -18.25
N ILE A 200 -7.97 2.27 -18.16
CA ILE A 200 -8.23 3.71 -18.06
C ILE A 200 -8.98 4.21 -19.30
N VAL A 201 -8.50 3.87 -20.51
CA VAL A 201 -9.14 4.29 -21.76
C VAL A 201 -10.56 3.74 -21.88
N ASN A 202 -10.75 2.45 -21.57
CA ASN A 202 -12.08 1.83 -21.58
C ASN A 202 -13.01 2.47 -20.55
N GLY A 203 -12.51 2.76 -19.34
CA GLY A 203 -13.27 3.46 -18.31
C GLY A 203 -13.69 4.86 -18.72
N LEU A 204 -12.85 5.59 -19.46
CA LEU A 204 -13.18 6.93 -19.98
C LEU A 204 -14.18 6.89 -21.15
N ILE A 205 -14.09 5.88 -22.02
CA ILE A 205 -15.03 5.70 -23.15
C ILE A 205 -16.42 5.32 -22.64
N SER A 206 -16.47 4.41 -21.65
CA SER A 206 -17.71 3.90 -21.06
C SER A 206 -18.16 4.72 -19.85
N TYR A 207 -17.68 5.95 -19.70
CA TYR A 207 -18.07 6.82 -18.59
C TYR A 207 -19.52 7.23 -18.73
N GLU A 208 -20.33 6.88 -17.75
CA GLU A 208 -21.68 7.38 -17.57
C GLU A 208 -21.75 8.19 -16.26
N PRO A 209 -22.48 9.32 -16.24
CA PRO A 209 -22.74 10.07 -15.01
C PRO A 209 -23.29 9.16 -13.91
N LEU A 210 -22.89 9.41 -12.66
CA LEU A 210 -23.32 8.58 -11.54
C LEU A 210 -24.86 8.60 -11.48
N SER A 211 -25.47 7.43 -11.43
CA SER A 211 -26.91 7.29 -11.28
C SER A 211 -27.22 6.33 -10.13
N VAL A 212 -28.15 6.72 -9.26
CA VAL A 212 -28.58 5.91 -8.11
C VAL A 212 -29.98 5.42 -8.40
N ARG A 213 -30.24 4.14 -8.08
CA ARG A 213 -31.43 3.36 -8.44
C ARG A 213 -32.80 4.02 -8.20
N GLU A 214 -32.87 5.06 -7.36
CA GLU A 214 -34.11 5.77 -6.99
C GLU A 214 -34.18 7.24 -7.47
N ALA A 215 -33.07 7.84 -7.93
CA ALA A 215 -33.03 9.24 -8.37
C ALA A 215 -32.56 9.32 -9.82
N ALA A 216 -33.44 9.84 -10.69
CA ALA A 216 -33.11 10.15 -12.08
C ALA A 216 -31.97 11.18 -12.11
N VAL A 217 -30.74 10.68 -12.33
CA VAL A 217 -29.49 11.42 -12.50
C VAL A 217 -29.05 12.17 -11.24
N PHE A 218 -27.84 11.87 -10.77
CA PHE A 218 -27.22 12.64 -9.69
C PHE A 218 -27.02 14.09 -10.15
N PRO A 219 -27.23 15.11 -9.29
CA PRO A 219 -27.05 16.50 -9.69
C PRO A 219 -25.63 16.70 -10.26
N TRP A 220 -25.50 17.40 -11.39
CA TRP A 220 -24.21 17.64 -12.06
C TRP A 220 -23.14 18.22 -11.13
N GLN A 221 -23.56 18.92 -10.08
CA GLN A 221 -22.69 19.45 -9.03
C GLN A 221 -21.90 18.35 -8.32
N ALA A 222 -22.52 17.20 -8.08
CA ALA A 222 -21.86 16.12 -7.38
C ALA A 222 -20.90 15.33 -8.27
N ASP A 223 -21.20 15.16 -9.56
CA ASP A 223 -20.20 14.66 -10.51
C ASP A 223 -19.02 15.63 -10.61
N THR A 224 -19.28 16.94 -10.58
CA THR A 224 -18.21 17.97 -10.57
C THR A 224 -17.36 17.85 -9.32
N ILE A 225 -17.96 17.70 -8.14
CA ILE A 225 -17.24 17.48 -6.88
C ILE A 225 -16.42 16.19 -6.94
N GLY A 226 -16.99 15.11 -7.48
CA GLY A 226 -16.30 13.84 -7.73
C GLY A 226 -15.03 14.02 -8.56
N TRP A 227 -15.15 14.66 -9.73
CA TRP A 227 -14.01 14.93 -10.60
C TRP A 227 -12.98 15.85 -9.97
N VAL A 228 -13.39 16.84 -9.16
CA VAL A 228 -12.46 17.69 -8.41
C VAL A 228 -11.68 16.88 -7.37
N MET A 229 -12.34 15.96 -6.66
CA MET A 229 -11.66 15.06 -5.72
C MET A 229 -10.67 14.13 -6.44
N ALA A 230 -11.09 13.53 -7.55
CA ALA A 230 -10.21 12.67 -8.35
C ALA A 230 -9.01 13.44 -8.91
N ALA A 231 -9.25 14.65 -9.44
CA ALA A 231 -8.20 15.51 -9.99
C ALA A 231 -7.23 16.01 -8.91
N ALA A 232 -7.68 16.23 -7.68
CA ALA A 232 -6.81 16.69 -6.59
C ALA A 232 -5.69 15.69 -6.28
N SER A 233 -5.99 14.39 -6.26
CA SER A 233 -4.97 13.34 -6.07
C SER A 233 -4.09 13.16 -7.31
N MET A 234 -4.69 13.13 -8.50
CA MET A 234 -3.95 12.96 -9.77
C MET A 234 -3.00 14.13 -10.07
N ALA A 235 -3.39 15.37 -9.73
CA ALA A 235 -2.60 16.56 -9.97
C ALA A 235 -1.33 16.64 -9.10
N PHE A 236 -1.25 15.86 -8.02
CA PHE A 236 -0.06 15.85 -7.15
C PHE A 236 1.18 15.35 -7.90
N ILE A 237 1.04 14.33 -8.75
CA ILE A 237 2.13 13.77 -9.56
C ILE A 237 2.76 14.83 -10.50
N PRO A 238 2.01 15.47 -11.42
CA PRO A 238 2.58 16.52 -12.26
C PRO A 238 2.94 17.78 -11.46
N GLY A 239 2.22 18.10 -10.38
CA GLY A 239 2.50 19.24 -9.52
C GLY A 239 3.88 19.16 -8.87
N VAL A 240 4.22 18.00 -8.28
CA VAL A 240 5.54 17.74 -7.70
C VAL A 240 6.63 17.71 -8.78
N ALA A 241 6.34 17.16 -9.96
CA ALA A 241 7.28 17.17 -11.08
C ALA A 241 7.63 18.61 -11.52
N VAL A 242 6.63 19.48 -11.69
CA VAL A 242 6.83 20.89 -12.03
C VAL A 242 7.58 21.63 -10.92
N TYR A 243 7.20 21.43 -9.66
CA TYR A 243 7.89 22.01 -8.51
C TYR A 243 9.38 21.63 -8.47
N GLY A 244 9.70 20.35 -8.71
CA GLY A 244 11.09 19.86 -8.79
C GLY A 244 11.88 20.53 -9.92
N ILE A 245 11.28 20.69 -11.09
CA ILE A 245 11.91 21.37 -12.24
C ILE A 245 12.12 22.86 -11.94
N CYS A 246 11.18 23.54 -11.28
CA CYS A 246 11.29 24.96 -10.95
C CYS A 246 12.37 25.23 -9.89
N THR A 247 12.53 24.31 -8.92
CA THR A 247 13.44 24.50 -7.77
C THR A 247 14.89 24.11 -8.08
N THR A 248 15.09 23.16 -9.00
CA THR A 248 16.44 22.68 -9.35
C THR A 248 17.18 23.69 -10.22
N LYS A 249 18.43 24.02 -9.84
CA LYS A 249 19.27 24.95 -10.61
C LYS A 249 19.85 24.28 -11.85
N GLY A 250 20.00 25.03 -12.95
CA GLY A 250 20.62 24.56 -14.19
C GLY A 250 19.75 24.76 -15.44
N THR A 251 20.19 24.20 -16.56
CA THR A 251 19.44 24.15 -17.82
C THR A 251 18.35 23.06 -17.77
N PHE A 252 17.34 23.13 -18.65
CA PHE A 252 16.21 22.18 -18.64
C PHE A 252 16.67 20.70 -18.70
N MET A 253 17.61 20.37 -19.59
CA MET A 253 18.14 19.01 -19.71
C MET A 253 18.93 18.57 -18.48
N GLN A 254 19.68 19.48 -17.86
CA GLN A 254 20.40 19.18 -16.61
C GLN A 254 19.42 18.92 -15.46
N ARG A 255 18.37 19.75 -15.32
CA ARG A 255 17.33 19.57 -14.29
C ARG A 255 16.64 18.22 -14.43
N MET A 256 16.23 17.85 -15.65
CA MET A 256 15.61 16.55 -15.92
C MET A 256 16.56 15.39 -15.59
N CYS A 257 17.83 15.50 -15.98
CA CYS A 257 18.83 14.48 -15.66
C CYS A 257 19.04 14.33 -14.15
N THR A 258 19.14 15.44 -13.41
CA THR A 258 19.28 15.42 -11.95
C THR A 258 18.06 14.80 -11.27
N LEU A 259 16.84 15.15 -11.69
CA LEU A 259 15.60 14.61 -11.09
C LEU A 259 15.38 13.12 -11.40
N CYS A 260 15.84 12.65 -12.56
CA CYS A 260 15.77 11.23 -12.94
C CYS A 260 16.96 10.40 -12.41
N THR A 261 17.90 11.01 -11.69
CA THR A 261 19.02 10.28 -11.08
C THR A 261 18.61 9.81 -9.68
N PRO A 262 18.63 8.49 -9.41
CA PRO A 262 18.26 7.98 -8.10
C PRO A 262 19.27 8.43 -7.03
N SER A 263 18.80 8.65 -5.81
CA SER A 263 19.67 8.96 -4.67
C SER A 263 20.53 7.75 -4.31
N ASN A 264 21.86 7.90 -4.32
CA ASN A 264 22.80 6.88 -3.85
C ASN A 264 22.68 6.70 -2.32
N GLY A 265 21.67 5.96 -1.86
CA GLY A 265 21.43 5.69 -0.44
C GLY A 265 22.56 4.92 0.29
N GLY A 266 23.61 4.49 -0.43
CA GLY A 266 24.75 3.74 0.12
C GLY A 266 25.93 4.57 0.63
N GLU A 267 26.18 5.76 0.08
CA GLU A 267 27.41 6.53 0.41
C GLU A 267 27.23 7.45 1.62
N GLY A 268 26.04 8.04 1.80
CA GLY A 268 25.75 8.88 2.98
C GLY A 268 25.66 8.11 4.30
N ARG A 269 25.24 6.84 4.27
CA ARG A 269 25.25 5.95 5.46
C ARG A 269 26.65 5.40 5.77
N ARG A 270 27.49 5.14 4.76
CA ARG A 270 28.89 4.74 4.97
C ARG A 270 29.77 5.88 5.49
N GLN A 271 29.54 7.13 5.06
CA GLN A 271 30.26 8.29 5.61
C GLN A 271 29.84 8.60 7.05
N ARG A 272 28.53 8.57 7.37
CA ARG A 272 28.06 8.71 8.77
C ARG A 272 28.50 7.58 9.70
N GLY A 273 28.65 6.35 9.19
CA GLY A 273 29.18 5.23 9.95
C GLY A 273 30.70 5.21 10.09
N GLY A 274 31.44 5.89 9.20
CA GLY A 274 32.89 5.99 9.22
C GLY A 274 33.44 7.09 10.13
N GLU A 275 32.72 8.22 10.26
CA GLU A 275 33.12 9.32 11.13
C GLU A 275 32.59 9.18 12.58
N GLY A 276 31.49 8.45 12.79
CA GLY A 276 30.91 8.25 14.15
C GLY A 276 31.55 7.14 15.00
N GLY A 277 32.35 6.26 14.39
CA GLY A 277 32.94 5.09 15.08
C GLY A 277 34.22 5.38 15.87
N GLY A 278 34.97 6.42 15.51
CA GLY A 278 36.21 6.80 16.20
C GLY A 278 35.97 7.61 17.48
N GLU A 279 34.94 8.47 17.47
CA GLU A 279 34.68 9.40 18.58
C GLU A 279 33.86 8.76 19.72
N GLN A 280 32.94 7.83 19.41
CA GLN A 280 32.14 7.15 20.44
C GLN A 280 32.93 6.09 21.23
N VAL A 281 33.95 5.46 20.61
CA VAL A 281 34.84 4.52 21.31
C VAL A 281 35.82 5.27 22.22
N ALA A 282 36.28 6.46 21.80
CA ALA A 282 37.10 7.34 22.65
C ALA A 282 36.29 7.89 23.83
N ALA A 283 35.04 8.34 23.61
CA ALA A 283 34.18 8.85 24.68
C ALA A 283 33.77 7.77 25.70
N SER A 284 33.50 6.54 25.25
CA SER A 284 33.17 5.43 26.17
C SER A 284 34.39 4.97 26.98
N THR A 285 35.59 5.04 26.41
CA THR A 285 36.84 4.67 27.13
C THR A 285 37.24 5.73 28.16
N VAL A 286 37.02 7.02 27.87
CA VAL A 286 37.29 8.12 28.82
C VAL A 286 36.29 8.14 29.97
N VAL A 287 35.01 7.83 29.73
CA VAL A 287 33.97 7.78 30.77
C VAL A 287 34.11 6.55 31.68
N LEU A 288 34.55 5.41 31.16
CA LEU A 288 34.81 4.21 31.98
C LEU A 288 36.08 4.33 32.84
N SER A 289 37.08 5.10 32.40
CA SER A 289 38.30 5.35 33.18
C SER A 289 38.09 6.34 34.35
N ALA A 290 37.12 7.26 34.22
CA ALA A 290 36.79 8.22 35.29
C ALA A 290 35.94 7.62 36.43
N SER A 291 35.32 6.46 36.24
CA SER A 291 34.40 5.86 37.22
C SER A 291 35.05 4.85 38.18
N ASN A 292 36.24 4.33 37.88
CA ASN A 292 36.92 3.35 38.73
C ASN A 292 38.29 3.88 39.17
N GLY A 293 38.30 4.58 40.31
CA GLY A 293 39.51 5.01 41.00
C GLY A 293 40.34 3.83 41.53
N VAL A 294 41.01 3.10 40.64
CA VAL A 294 42.03 2.10 41.00
C VAL A 294 43.37 2.59 40.45
N LYS A 295 44.30 2.88 41.37
CA LYS A 295 45.69 3.19 41.06
C LYS A 295 46.32 1.99 40.35
N THR A 296 46.80 2.18 39.13
CA THR A 296 47.77 1.27 38.50
C THR A 296 49.14 1.93 38.51
N GLU A 297 50.05 1.37 39.31
CA GLU A 297 51.48 1.61 39.18
C GLU A 297 51.98 1.19 37.80
N ALA A 298 52.96 1.94 37.29
CA ALA A 298 53.58 1.79 35.99
C ALA A 298 54.79 0.84 36.03
N LEU A 299 54.98 0.01 34.99
CA LEU A 299 56.28 -0.32 34.34
C LEU A 299 56.06 -1.18 33.06
N PRO A 300 57.05 -1.36 32.14
CA PRO A 300 56.96 -0.85 30.77
C PRO A 300 57.15 -1.99 29.71
N PRO A 301 57.26 -1.69 28.40
CA PRO A 301 57.05 -2.67 27.33
C PRO A 301 58.34 -3.38 26.91
N GLY A 302 58.24 -4.65 26.51
CA GLY A 302 59.35 -5.36 25.89
C GLY A 302 59.06 -6.81 25.54
N MET A 303 59.03 -7.08 24.24
CA MET A 303 59.50 -8.28 23.52
C MET A 303 59.17 -9.69 24.03
N GLY A 304 58.77 -10.54 23.08
CA GLY A 304 59.37 -11.87 22.97
C GLY A 304 58.42 -13.06 22.79
N GLU A 305 58.40 -13.55 21.56
CA GLU A 305 58.47 -14.97 21.18
C GLU A 305 57.39 -16.00 21.55
N ARG A 306 56.95 -16.68 20.48
CA ARG A 306 56.83 -18.14 20.27
C ARG A 306 56.15 -19.01 21.35
N GLY A 307 55.19 -19.80 20.86
CA GLY A 307 55.26 -21.25 20.98
C GLY A 307 54.04 -21.95 21.59
N GLY A 308 53.54 -22.94 20.85
CA GLY A 308 53.20 -24.25 21.41
C GLY A 308 51.78 -24.49 21.93
N ALA A 309 51.04 -25.28 21.14
CA ALA A 309 50.37 -26.53 21.54
C ALA A 309 49.45 -26.60 22.78
N GLY A 310 48.31 -27.27 22.60
CA GLY A 310 47.82 -28.24 23.59
C GLY A 310 46.39 -28.06 24.10
N GLU A 311 45.52 -28.96 23.64
CA GLU A 311 44.49 -29.73 24.38
C GLU A 311 43.33 -29.08 25.16
N ALA A 312 42.15 -29.68 24.89
CA ALA A 312 41.07 -30.10 25.81
C ALA A 312 40.49 -29.05 26.78
N VAL A 313 39.18 -28.78 26.82
CA VAL A 313 37.99 -29.67 26.95
C VAL A 313 36.78 -28.96 26.36
#